data_AF-A0A7S1SS68-F1
#
_entry.id   AF-A0A7S1SS68-F1
#
_cell.length_a   1.000
_cell.length_b   1.000
_cell.length_c   1.000
_cell.angle_alpha   90.00
_cell.angle_beta   90.00
_cell.angle_gamma   90.00
#
_symmetry.space_group_name_H-M   'P 1'
#
loop_
_entity.id
_entity.type
_entity.pdbx_description
1 polymer ?
#
loop_
_entity_poly.entity_id
_entity_poly.type
_entity_poly.pdbx_seq_one_letter_code
_entity_poly.pdbx_strand_id
1 'polypeptide(L)'
;NHSCSPNATHAWWPANDGGGGGIHLAVRAVRDIDAGEEVTISYLDDLMAPFEERAEALRSRYLFEGAIRRPCDEWLSAVVCGEEEYEVRAPRIIACNQAADSSWRRAAAVTQGDDGGVSAEVKRMRMEAVLHYAQLLKLSSGCLHQDHRWVHNARVRTAMVMTSSKVPRSCANALPLWRASISAALRCYPPNWPSILPLLKGGCSAATVAGEPDLCKQWQAQMDAISKVL
;
A
#
# COMPACT_ATOMS: atom_id res chain seq x y z
N ASN A 1 11.32 19.07 -7.76
CA ASN A 1 11.70 17.85 -8.50
C ASN A 1 11.17 16.57 -7.82
N HIS A 2 11.60 15.40 -8.28
CA HIS A 2 11.37 14.12 -7.61
C HIS A 2 12.15 14.02 -6.29
N SER A 3 11.56 13.38 -5.28
CA SER A 3 12.30 12.80 -4.16
C SER A 3 11.64 11.48 -3.72
N CYS A 4 12.46 10.49 -3.33
CA CYS A 4 11.98 9.27 -2.67
C CYS A 4 11.55 9.52 -1.21
N SER A 5 11.94 10.65 -0.63
CA SER A 5 11.52 11.16 0.69
C SER A 5 10.95 12.58 0.52
N PRO A 6 9.81 12.72 -0.19
CA PRO A 6 9.29 14.02 -0.58
C PRO A 6 8.78 14.82 0.62
N ASN A 7 8.80 16.15 0.49
CA ASN A 7 8.29 17.07 1.50
C ASN A 7 6.90 17.63 1.16
N ALA A 8 6.42 17.38 -0.06
CA ALA A 8 5.07 17.70 -0.49
C ALA A 8 4.43 16.54 -1.26
N THR A 9 3.11 16.60 -1.39
CA THR A 9 2.31 15.73 -2.26
C THR A 9 1.34 16.55 -3.08
N HIS A 10 0.80 15.98 -4.14
CA HIS A 10 -0.25 16.62 -4.92
C HIS A 10 -1.58 15.89 -4.77
N ALA A 11 -2.67 16.64 -4.75
CA ALA A 11 -4.03 16.12 -4.69
C ALA A 11 -4.88 16.82 -5.75
N TRP A 12 -5.71 16.03 -6.43
CA TRP A 12 -6.62 16.50 -7.47
C TRP A 12 -8.04 16.56 -6.91
N TRP A 13 -8.78 17.63 -7.19
CA TRP A 13 -10.23 17.68 -6.91
C TRP A 13 -11.00 18.33 -8.07
N PRO A 14 -12.26 17.90 -8.30
CA PRO A 14 -13.14 18.57 -9.23
C PRO A 14 -13.44 19.99 -8.75
N ALA A 15 -13.42 20.95 -9.66
CA ALA A 15 -13.87 22.31 -9.41
C ALA A 15 -15.36 22.29 -9.06
N ASN A 16 -15.69 22.64 -7.81
CA ASN A 16 -17.07 22.88 -7.40
C ASN A 16 -17.47 24.33 -7.73
N ASP A 17 -17.14 24.81 -8.92
CA ASP A 17 -17.34 26.21 -9.35
C ASP A 17 -18.68 26.42 -10.08
N GLY A 18 -19.63 25.49 -9.95
CA GLY A 18 -21.01 25.70 -10.37
C GLY A 18 -21.25 25.76 -11.88
N GLY A 19 -20.28 25.38 -12.73
CA GLY A 19 -20.52 25.27 -14.16
C GLY A 19 -19.35 24.91 -15.07
N GLY A 20 -18.11 24.77 -14.57
CA GLY A 20 -16.93 24.69 -15.43
C GLY A 20 -16.28 23.33 -15.62
N GLY A 21 -16.56 22.33 -14.77
CA GLY A 21 -15.96 20.99 -14.88
C GLY A 21 -14.42 20.97 -14.81
N GLY A 22 -13.80 22.02 -14.23
CA GLY A 22 -12.35 22.12 -14.09
C GLY A 22 -11.78 21.06 -13.14
N ILE A 23 -10.49 20.75 -13.29
CA ILE A 23 -9.73 19.92 -12.35
C ILE A 23 -8.72 20.83 -11.66
N HIS A 24 -8.78 20.92 -10.34
CA HIS A 24 -7.77 21.63 -9.55
C HIS A 24 -6.71 20.66 -9.04
N LEU A 25 -5.48 21.15 -8.93
CA LEU A 25 -4.37 20.49 -8.26
C LEU A 25 -3.89 21.37 -7.10
N ALA A 26 -3.87 20.85 -5.87
CA ALA A 26 -3.01 21.40 -4.81
C ALA A 26 -1.68 20.68 -4.82
N VAL A 27 -0.65 21.42 -4.46
CA VAL A 27 0.53 20.86 -3.81
C VAL A 27 0.45 21.22 -2.33
N ARG A 28 0.54 20.22 -1.45
CA ARG A 28 0.49 20.41 0.00
C ARG A 28 1.73 19.82 0.65
N ALA A 29 2.29 20.56 1.59
CA ALA A 29 3.40 20.09 2.41
C ALA A 29 2.92 18.91 3.28
N VAL A 30 3.70 17.84 3.34
CA VAL A 30 3.38 16.66 4.17
C VAL A 30 4.19 16.64 5.48
N ARG A 31 5.16 17.54 5.58
CA ARG A 31 5.92 17.93 6.77
C ARG A 31 6.30 19.41 6.66
N ASP A 32 6.88 19.98 7.71
CA ASP A 32 7.44 21.33 7.65
C ASP A 32 8.54 21.42 6.57
N ILE A 33 8.63 22.59 5.92
CA ILE A 33 9.58 22.90 4.85
C ILE A 33 10.27 24.22 5.21
N ASP A 34 11.59 24.21 5.30
CA ASP A 34 12.37 25.39 5.68
C ASP A 34 12.50 26.40 4.52
N ALA A 35 12.73 27.67 4.84
CA ALA A 35 12.96 28.70 3.84
C ALA A 35 14.23 28.39 3.01
N GLY A 36 14.07 28.28 1.69
CA GLY A 36 15.14 27.90 0.77
C GLY A 36 15.29 26.38 0.55
N GLU A 37 14.53 25.54 1.26
CA GLU A 37 14.44 24.11 0.97
C GLU A 37 13.69 23.89 -0.36
N GLU A 38 14.19 22.98 -1.21
CA GLU A 38 13.50 22.63 -2.45
C GLU A 38 12.19 21.87 -2.16
N VAL A 39 11.08 22.33 -2.74
CA VAL A 39 9.82 21.57 -2.70
C VAL A 39 9.91 20.37 -3.66
N THR A 40 9.76 19.18 -3.11
CA THR A 40 9.86 17.91 -3.83
C THR A 40 8.61 17.04 -3.63
N ILE A 41 8.19 16.39 -4.71
CA ILE A 41 7.09 15.42 -4.72
C ILE A 41 7.62 14.04 -5.14
N SER A 42 6.88 12.97 -4.88
CA SER A 42 7.18 11.69 -5.52
C SER A 42 6.56 11.66 -6.93
N TYR A 43 7.30 11.10 -7.88
CA TYR A 43 6.81 10.79 -9.23
C TYR A 43 6.35 9.32 -9.33
N LEU A 44 6.51 8.58 -8.23
CA LEU A 44 6.20 7.18 -8.09
C LEU A 44 4.97 7.04 -7.21
N ASP A 45 4.02 6.22 -7.66
CA ASP A 45 2.75 5.95 -6.96
C ASP A 45 2.97 5.21 -5.62
N ASP A 46 4.09 4.50 -5.52
CA ASP A 46 4.36 3.56 -4.44
C ASP A 46 5.76 3.73 -3.86
N LEU A 47 5.85 4.57 -2.82
CA LEU A 47 7.05 4.71 -2.00
C LEU A 47 7.29 3.50 -1.07
N MET A 48 6.56 2.39 -1.19
CA MET A 48 6.94 1.13 -0.55
C MET A 48 7.64 0.16 -1.50
N ALA A 49 7.79 0.49 -2.78
CA ALA A 49 8.65 -0.24 -3.69
C ALA A 49 10.12 -0.18 -3.19
N PRO A 50 10.90 -1.28 -3.24
CA PRO A 50 12.33 -1.31 -2.92
C PRO A 50 13.15 -0.36 -3.81
N PHE A 51 14.39 -0.06 -3.39
CA PHE A 51 15.27 0.89 -4.09
C PHE A 51 15.44 0.56 -5.58
N GLU A 52 15.75 -0.68 -5.93
CA GLU A 52 16.00 -1.09 -7.32
C GLU A 52 14.74 -0.91 -8.20
N GLU A 53 13.55 -1.21 -7.67
CA GLU A 53 12.28 -1.00 -8.38
C GLU A 53 12.00 0.50 -8.61
N ARG A 54 12.30 1.35 -7.62
CA ARG A 54 12.15 2.81 -7.78
C ARG A 54 13.15 3.38 -8.78
N ALA A 55 14.41 2.93 -8.72
CA ALA A 55 15.46 3.36 -9.63
C ALA A 55 15.11 3.02 -11.08
N GLU A 56 14.64 1.79 -11.32
CA GLU A 56 14.19 1.37 -12.64
C GLU A 56 12.98 2.16 -13.13
N ALA A 57 11.99 2.40 -12.26
CA ALA A 57 10.82 3.18 -12.62
C ALA A 57 11.17 4.63 -13.00
N LEU A 58 12.11 5.26 -12.30
CA LEU A 58 12.56 6.62 -12.61
C LEU A 58 13.35 6.67 -13.92
N ARG A 59 14.26 5.71 -14.13
CA ARG A 59 15.03 5.61 -15.36
C ARG A 59 14.14 5.37 -16.58
N SER A 60 13.22 4.40 -16.49
CA SER A 60 12.37 4.00 -17.62
C SER A 60 11.30 5.04 -17.97
N ARG A 61 10.72 5.74 -16.99
CA ARG A 61 9.60 6.67 -17.23
C ARG A 61 10.01 8.12 -17.34
N TYR A 62 11.07 8.52 -16.65
CA TYR A 62 11.46 9.92 -16.49
C TYR A 62 12.89 10.20 -16.96
N LEU A 63 13.60 9.19 -17.47
CA LEU A 63 14.91 9.32 -18.11
C LEU A 63 16.01 9.94 -17.22
N PHE A 64 15.94 9.73 -15.90
CA PHE A 64 16.98 10.19 -14.99
C PHE A 64 17.26 9.20 -13.85
N GLU A 65 18.48 9.26 -13.33
CA GLU A 65 18.91 8.54 -12.14
C GLU A 65 18.68 9.40 -10.90
N GLY A 66 17.59 9.18 -10.19
CA GLY A 66 17.28 9.98 -8.99
C GLY A 66 16.56 9.23 -7.88
N ALA A 67 16.61 7.90 -7.91
CA ALA A 67 16.22 7.13 -6.73
C ALA A 67 17.27 7.30 -5.65
N ILE A 68 16.82 7.60 -4.44
CA ILE A 68 17.69 7.70 -3.26
C ILE A 68 17.37 6.51 -2.34
N ARG A 69 18.41 5.88 -1.79
CA ARG A 69 18.26 4.85 -0.75
C ARG A 69 17.69 5.48 0.51
N ARG A 70 16.67 4.84 1.07
CA ARG A 70 16.03 5.23 2.32
C ARG A 70 16.35 4.19 3.38
N PRO A 71 16.27 4.55 4.67
CA PRO A 71 16.44 3.58 5.75
C PRO A 71 15.57 2.34 5.56
N CYS A 72 14.35 2.50 5.06
CA CYS A 72 13.44 1.39 4.85
C CYS A 72 13.80 0.40 3.76
N ASP A 73 14.70 0.77 2.84
CA ASP A 73 15.07 -0.14 1.75
C ASP A 73 15.83 -1.36 2.25
N GLU A 74 16.49 -1.26 3.40
CA GLU A 74 17.17 -2.41 4.04
C GLU A 74 16.19 -3.55 4.28
N TRP A 75 14.98 -3.25 4.78
CA TRP A 75 14.00 -4.29 5.12
C TRP A 75 12.97 -4.59 4.03
N LEU A 76 12.73 -3.66 3.08
CA LEU A 76 11.72 -3.85 2.04
C LEU A 76 12.07 -4.97 1.05
N SER A 77 13.35 -5.30 0.91
CA SER A 77 13.86 -6.38 0.06
C SER A 77 14.72 -7.40 0.82
N ALA A 78 14.72 -7.37 2.16
CA ALA A 78 15.56 -8.25 2.96
C ALA A 78 15.09 -9.71 2.93
N VAL A 79 16.04 -10.59 2.61
CA VAL A 79 16.02 -12.01 2.94
C VAL A 79 16.65 -12.17 4.32
N VAL A 80 16.00 -12.93 5.20
CA VAL A 80 16.42 -13.09 6.62
C VAL A 80 16.82 -14.52 6.98
N CYS A 81 16.58 -15.49 6.09
CA CYS A 81 17.13 -16.84 6.23
C CYS A 81 18.53 -16.95 5.60
N GLY A 82 19.18 -18.11 5.80
CA GLY A 82 20.40 -18.43 5.08
C GLY A 82 20.20 -18.54 3.57
N GLU A 83 21.27 -18.36 2.81
CA GLU A 83 21.28 -18.37 1.34
C GLU A 83 20.74 -19.69 0.77
N GLU A 84 21.24 -20.84 1.24
CA GLU A 84 20.77 -22.17 0.81
C GLU A 84 19.26 -22.37 1.05
N GLU A 85 18.75 -21.91 2.22
CA GLU A 85 17.32 -21.99 2.53
C GLU A 85 16.50 -21.08 1.62
N TYR A 86 17.04 -19.90 1.29
CA TYR A 86 16.40 -18.97 0.36
C TYR A 86 16.34 -19.56 -1.05
N GLU A 87 17.43 -20.12 -1.58
CA GLU A 87 17.47 -20.70 -2.93
C GLU A 87 16.42 -21.80 -3.12
N VAL A 88 16.19 -22.62 -2.10
CA VAL A 88 15.16 -23.68 -2.12
C VAL A 88 13.74 -23.09 -2.11
N ARG A 89 13.51 -22.00 -1.35
CA ARG A 89 12.16 -21.41 -1.18
C ARG A 89 11.81 -20.36 -2.23
N ALA A 90 12.79 -19.64 -2.74
CA ALA A 90 12.62 -18.47 -3.60
C ALA A 90 11.76 -18.77 -4.84
N PRO A 91 11.97 -19.87 -5.61
CA PRO A 91 11.13 -20.16 -6.77
C PRO A 91 9.65 -20.26 -6.43
N ARG A 92 9.31 -20.85 -5.28
CA ARG A 92 7.93 -21.01 -4.82
C ARG A 92 7.35 -19.70 -4.31
N ILE A 93 8.15 -18.89 -3.60
CA ILE A 93 7.74 -17.56 -3.13
C ILE A 93 7.45 -16.66 -4.35
N ILE A 94 8.37 -16.62 -5.32
CA ILE A 94 8.25 -15.83 -6.55
C ILE A 94 7.00 -16.26 -7.33
N ALA A 95 6.82 -17.56 -7.55
CA ALA A 95 5.65 -18.08 -8.27
C ALA A 95 4.33 -17.72 -7.57
N CYS A 96 4.27 -17.82 -6.24
CA CYS A 96 3.08 -17.41 -5.49
C CYS A 96 2.82 -15.90 -5.61
N ASN A 97 3.87 -15.06 -5.54
CA ASN A 97 3.72 -13.61 -5.68
C ASN A 97 3.19 -13.25 -7.08
N GLN A 98 3.78 -13.81 -8.12
CA GLN A 98 3.39 -13.57 -9.51
C GLN A 98 1.95 -14.01 -9.80
N ALA A 99 1.57 -15.21 -9.33
CA ALA A 99 0.20 -15.71 -9.49
C ALA A 99 -0.81 -14.82 -8.76
N ALA A 100 -0.51 -14.43 -7.51
CA ALA A 100 -1.38 -13.56 -6.73
C ALA A 100 -1.54 -12.17 -7.38
N ASP A 101 -0.44 -11.55 -7.81
CA ASP A 101 -0.44 -10.25 -8.47
C ASP A 101 -1.17 -10.29 -9.81
N SER A 102 -1.01 -11.35 -10.59
CA SER A 102 -1.73 -11.55 -11.85
C SER A 102 -3.25 -11.61 -11.61
N SER A 103 -3.71 -12.45 -10.68
CA SER A 103 -5.13 -12.56 -10.36
C SER A 103 -5.71 -11.27 -9.76
N TRP A 104 -4.93 -10.55 -8.95
CA TRP A 104 -5.34 -9.25 -8.43
C TRP A 104 -5.47 -8.18 -9.52
N ARG A 105 -4.51 -8.09 -10.45
CA ARG A 105 -4.56 -7.14 -11.57
C ARG A 105 -5.71 -7.44 -12.53
N ARG A 106 -5.98 -8.71 -12.84
CA ARG A 106 -7.15 -9.10 -13.64
C ARG A 106 -8.46 -8.63 -12.99
N ALA A 107 -8.60 -8.82 -11.67
CA ALA A 107 -9.76 -8.35 -10.93
C ALA A 107 -9.94 -6.82 -11.00
N ALA A 108 -8.83 -6.08 -10.94
CA ALA A 108 -8.85 -4.61 -11.04
C ALA A 108 -9.25 -4.14 -12.45
N ALA A 109 -8.74 -4.79 -13.51
CA ALA A 109 -9.05 -4.45 -14.90
C ALA A 109 -10.55 -4.61 -15.21
N VAL A 110 -11.19 -5.67 -14.69
CA VAL A 110 -12.65 -5.88 -14.85
C VAL A 110 -13.45 -4.79 -14.14
N THR A 111 -12.99 -4.34 -12.96
CA THR A 111 -13.69 -3.30 -12.17
C THR A 111 -13.65 -1.92 -12.84
N GLN A 112 -12.65 -1.64 -13.68
CA GLN A 112 -12.55 -0.36 -14.41
C GLN A 112 -13.49 -0.25 -15.60
N GLY A 113 -14.18 -1.33 -16.00
CA GLY A 113 -15.10 -1.35 -17.13
C GLY A 113 -16.57 -1.49 -16.79
N ASP A 114 -16.94 -1.53 -15.49
CA ASP A 114 -18.31 -1.84 -15.05
C ASP A 114 -18.78 -0.84 -13.98
N ASP A 115 -19.78 -0.01 -14.31
CA ASP A 115 -20.36 1.02 -13.42
C ASP A 115 -21.27 0.44 -12.32
N GLY A 116 -21.41 -0.89 -12.25
CA GLY A 116 -22.39 -1.60 -11.44
C GLY A 116 -21.83 -2.63 -10.46
N GLY A 117 -21.27 -2.19 -9.33
CA GLY A 117 -20.95 -3.07 -8.19
C GLY A 117 -19.85 -4.12 -8.44
N VAL A 118 -19.40 -4.78 -7.37
CA VAL A 118 -18.35 -5.83 -7.50
C VAL A 118 -18.98 -7.12 -8.01
N SER A 119 -18.79 -7.42 -9.29
CA SER A 119 -19.29 -8.65 -9.93
C SER A 119 -18.81 -9.92 -9.20
N ALA A 120 -19.57 -11.01 -9.31
CA ALA A 120 -19.19 -12.30 -8.73
C ALA A 120 -17.83 -12.79 -9.25
N GLU A 121 -17.50 -12.44 -10.49
CA GLU A 121 -16.21 -12.73 -11.11
C GLU A 121 -15.05 -12.00 -10.43
N VAL A 122 -15.19 -10.70 -10.15
CA VAL A 122 -14.17 -9.94 -9.42
C VAL A 122 -13.95 -10.52 -8.02
N LYS A 123 -15.02 -10.93 -7.33
CA LYS A 123 -14.91 -11.61 -6.03
C LYS A 123 -14.13 -12.92 -6.15
N ARG A 124 -14.42 -13.74 -7.17
CA ARG A 124 -13.72 -15.01 -7.43
C ARG A 124 -12.23 -14.78 -7.67
N MET A 125 -11.85 -13.83 -8.53
CA MET A 125 -10.44 -13.52 -8.81
C MET A 125 -9.70 -12.98 -7.58
N ARG A 126 -10.36 -12.16 -6.75
CA ARG A 126 -9.78 -11.69 -5.49
C ARG A 126 -9.57 -12.84 -4.50
N MET A 127 -10.51 -13.78 -4.41
CA MET A 127 -10.35 -14.98 -3.57
C MET A 127 -9.20 -15.87 -4.06
N GLU A 128 -9.05 -16.05 -5.37
CA GLU A 128 -7.91 -16.76 -5.98
C GLU A 128 -6.58 -16.09 -5.60
N ALA A 129 -6.49 -14.77 -5.71
CA ALA A 129 -5.30 -14.02 -5.29
C ALA A 129 -4.99 -14.24 -3.79
N VAL A 130 -6.02 -14.26 -2.92
CA VAL A 130 -5.84 -14.51 -1.49
C VAL A 130 -5.31 -15.90 -1.19
N LEU A 131 -5.70 -16.93 -1.95
CA LEU A 131 -5.14 -18.28 -1.78
C LEU A 131 -3.62 -18.29 -2.05
N HIS A 132 -3.19 -17.62 -3.12
CA HIS A 132 -1.76 -17.47 -3.42
C HIS A 132 -1.03 -16.61 -2.38
N TYR A 133 -1.64 -15.53 -1.89
CA TYR A 133 -1.06 -14.71 -0.81
C TYR A 133 -0.94 -15.46 0.50
N ALA A 134 -1.92 -16.27 0.88
CA ALA A 134 -1.83 -17.10 2.09
C ALA A 134 -0.65 -18.08 2.00
N GLN A 135 -0.47 -18.70 0.83
CA GLN A 135 0.68 -19.59 0.59
C GLN A 135 2.01 -18.81 0.59
N LEU A 136 2.05 -17.62 0.00
CA LEU A 136 3.21 -16.72 0.05
C LEU A 136 3.57 -16.38 1.49
N LEU A 137 2.60 -15.94 2.30
CA LEU A 137 2.83 -15.57 3.70
C LEU A 137 3.40 -16.75 4.49
N LYS A 138 2.89 -17.97 4.26
CA LYS A 138 3.43 -19.18 4.87
C LYS A 138 4.87 -19.48 4.44
N LEU A 139 5.18 -19.42 3.15
CA LEU A 139 6.51 -19.72 2.61
C LEU A 139 7.56 -18.65 2.99
N SER A 140 7.13 -17.39 3.04
CA SER A 140 7.98 -16.24 3.38
C SER A 140 8.29 -16.14 4.87
N SER A 141 7.55 -16.84 5.73
CA SER A 141 7.77 -16.81 7.18
C SER A 141 9.17 -17.30 7.54
N GLY A 142 9.94 -16.45 8.21
CA GLY A 142 11.34 -16.72 8.56
C GLY A 142 12.31 -16.67 7.38
N CYS A 143 11.84 -16.37 6.17
CA CYS A 143 12.64 -16.33 4.95
C CYS A 143 12.77 -14.90 4.41
N LEU A 144 11.68 -14.14 4.39
CA LEU A 144 11.67 -12.71 4.08
C LEU A 144 11.45 -11.89 5.35
N HIS A 145 11.98 -10.68 5.40
CA HIS A 145 11.70 -9.75 6.50
C HIS A 145 10.19 -9.50 6.63
N GLN A 146 9.70 -9.29 7.86
CA GLN A 146 8.27 -9.11 8.11
C GLN A 146 7.65 -7.92 7.38
N ASP A 147 8.46 -6.92 7.04
CA ASP A 147 8.06 -5.73 6.28
C ASP A 147 8.48 -5.79 4.81
N HIS A 148 8.97 -6.94 4.33
CA HIS A 148 9.31 -7.13 2.93
C HIS A 148 8.13 -6.76 2.03
N ARG A 149 8.39 -6.10 0.89
CA ARG A 149 7.35 -5.55 0.00
C ARG A 149 6.27 -6.58 -0.37
N TRP A 150 6.68 -7.79 -0.72
CA TRP A 150 5.75 -8.87 -1.07
C TRP A 150 4.89 -9.32 0.12
N VAL A 151 5.48 -9.39 1.32
CA VAL A 151 4.75 -9.72 2.56
C VAL A 151 3.74 -8.63 2.89
N HIS A 152 4.15 -7.35 2.78
CA HIS A 152 3.25 -6.22 2.96
C HIS A 152 2.06 -6.25 1.98
N ASN A 153 2.32 -6.44 0.69
CA ASN A 153 1.28 -6.53 -0.34
C ASN A 153 0.30 -7.67 -0.08
N ALA A 154 0.81 -8.85 0.29
CA ALA A 154 0.00 -10.00 0.64
C ALA A 154 -0.91 -9.73 1.83
N ARG A 155 -0.40 -9.07 2.88
CA ARG A 155 -1.18 -8.68 4.06
C ARG A 155 -2.29 -7.70 3.71
N VAL A 156 -1.97 -6.60 3.01
CA VAL A 156 -2.96 -5.57 2.64
C VAL A 156 -4.09 -6.20 1.82
N ARG A 157 -3.75 -6.91 0.74
CA ARG A 157 -4.74 -7.47 -0.18
C ARG A 157 -5.61 -8.55 0.47
N THR A 158 -5.01 -9.39 1.33
CA THR A 158 -5.75 -10.37 2.13
C THR A 158 -6.69 -9.70 3.12
N ALA A 159 -6.20 -8.69 3.86
CA ALA A 159 -7.00 -7.93 4.80
C ALA A 159 -8.18 -7.22 4.13
N MET A 160 -7.98 -6.65 2.93
CA MET A 160 -9.04 -6.02 2.14
C MET A 160 -10.17 -7.00 1.83
N VAL A 161 -9.85 -8.20 1.34
CA VAL A 161 -10.85 -9.22 1.01
C VAL A 161 -11.60 -9.67 2.26
N MET A 162 -10.89 -9.95 3.35
CA MET A 162 -11.49 -10.35 4.63
C MET A 162 -12.43 -9.26 5.18
N THR A 163 -12.00 -8.00 5.15
CA THR A 163 -12.79 -6.84 5.59
C THR A 163 -14.03 -6.65 4.71
N SER A 164 -13.95 -6.92 3.41
CA SER A 164 -15.07 -6.78 2.48
C SER A 164 -16.22 -7.76 2.75
N SER A 165 -15.96 -8.88 3.45
CA SER A 165 -16.99 -9.85 3.82
C SER A 165 -17.99 -9.32 4.85
N LYS A 166 -17.61 -8.29 5.62
CA LYS A 166 -18.39 -7.75 6.76
C LYS A 166 -18.80 -8.79 7.81
N VAL A 167 -18.16 -9.96 7.83
CA VAL A 167 -18.34 -10.98 8.85
C VAL A 167 -17.44 -10.64 10.05
N PRO A 168 -17.96 -10.56 11.29
CA PRO A 168 -17.17 -10.18 12.48
C PRO A 168 -15.89 -10.99 12.65
N ARG A 169 -15.96 -12.32 12.57
CA ARG A 169 -14.78 -13.21 12.68
C ARG A 169 -13.74 -12.95 11.58
N SER A 170 -14.19 -12.71 10.35
CA SER A 170 -13.29 -12.43 9.23
C SER A 170 -12.60 -11.08 9.40
N CYS A 171 -13.35 -10.06 9.83
CA CYS A 171 -12.80 -8.74 10.12
C CYS A 171 -11.82 -8.78 11.30
N ALA A 172 -12.12 -9.54 12.36
CA ALA A 172 -11.22 -9.75 13.49
C ALA A 172 -9.88 -10.37 13.04
N ASN A 173 -9.94 -11.40 12.18
CA ASN A 173 -8.74 -12.01 11.60
C ASN A 173 -7.97 -11.07 10.64
N ALA A 174 -8.61 -10.02 10.10
CA ALA A 174 -7.95 -9.02 9.27
C ALA A 174 -7.17 -7.98 10.09
N LEU A 175 -7.51 -7.78 11.37
CA LEU A 175 -6.89 -6.73 12.21
C LEU A 175 -5.39 -6.88 12.39
N PRO A 176 -4.81 -8.08 12.64
CA PRO A 176 -3.36 -8.22 12.72
C PRO A 176 -2.65 -7.85 11.40
N LEU A 177 -3.27 -8.17 10.26
CA LEU A 177 -2.75 -7.83 8.94
C LEU A 177 -2.76 -6.32 8.73
N TRP A 178 -3.87 -5.65 9.06
CA TRP A 178 -3.97 -4.19 9.00
C TRP A 178 -2.96 -3.50 9.92
N ARG A 179 -2.84 -3.94 11.18
CA ARG A 179 -1.87 -3.40 12.14
C ARG A 179 -0.44 -3.48 11.60
N ALA A 180 -0.05 -4.64 11.09
CA ALA A 180 1.29 -4.83 10.53
C ALA A 180 1.52 -3.95 9.29
N SER A 181 0.55 -3.89 8.37
CA SER A 181 0.65 -3.08 7.15
C SER A 181 0.68 -1.58 7.44
N ILE A 182 -0.16 -1.07 8.34
CA ILE A 182 -0.16 0.35 8.75
C ILE A 182 1.17 0.69 9.42
N SER A 183 1.65 -0.17 10.32
CA SER A 183 2.94 0.01 11.00
C SER A 183 4.11 0.11 10.00
N ALA A 184 4.16 -0.79 9.01
CA ALA A 184 5.17 -0.75 7.95
C ALA A 184 5.05 0.52 7.09
N ALA A 185 3.83 0.90 6.70
CA ALA A 185 3.56 2.09 5.91
C ALA A 185 4.03 3.38 6.62
N LEU A 186 3.75 3.52 7.91
CA LEU A 186 4.18 4.67 8.72
C LEU A 186 5.71 4.79 8.86
N ARG A 187 6.46 3.70 8.68
CA ARG A 187 7.94 3.73 8.63
C ARG A 187 8.50 4.06 7.25
N CYS A 188 7.73 3.83 6.19
CA CYS A 188 8.22 3.93 4.81
C CYS A 188 7.76 5.21 4.10
N TYR A 189 6.58 5.72 4.44
CA TYR A 189 6.04 6.94 3.87
C TYR A 189 6.44 8.15 4.72
N PRO A 190 6.53 9.35 4.10
CA PRO A 190 6.57 10.59 4.85
C PRO A 190 5.36 10.71 5.81
N PRO A 191 5.45 11.57 6.84
CA PRO A 191 4.27 11.95 7.63
C PRO A 191 3.14 12.43 6.71
N ASN A 192 1.88 12.23 7.10
CA ASN A 192 0.72 12.74 6.37
C ASN A 192 0.59 12.28 4.90
N TRP A 193 1.22 11.16 4.54
CA TRP A 193 1.19 10.69 3.16
C TRP A 193 -0.19 10.11 2.75
N PRO A 194 -0.75 10.48 1.58
CA PRO A 194 -2.09 10.04 1.18
C PRO A 194 -2.28 8.53 1.12
N SER A 195 -1.25 7.77 0.72
CA SER A 195 -1.33 6.30 0.60
C SER A 195 -1.54 5.58 1.94
N ILE A 196 -1.40 6.28 3.08
CA ILE A 196 -1.72 5.73 4.41
C ILE A 196 -3.25 5.71 4.63
N LEU A 197 -4.00 6.66 4.06
CA LEU A 197 -5.45 6.80 4.29
C LEU A 197 -6.25 5.54 3.92
N PRO A 198 -6.04 4.88 2.75
CA PRO A 198 -6.76 3.65 2.44
C PRO A 198 -6.49 2.51 3.43
N LEU A 199 -5.28 2.44 3.99
CA LEU A 199 -4.92 1.42 4.99
C LEU A 199 -5.65 1.68 6.31
N LEU A 200 -5.64 2.93 6.79
CA LEU A 200 -6.38 3.33 7.99
C LEU A 200 -7.89 3.11 7.82
N LYS A 201 -8.46 3.50 6.68
CA LYS A 201 -9.88 3.29 6.37
C LYS A 201 -10.25 1.81 6.36
N GLY A 202 -9.42 0.97 5.75
CA GLY A 202 -9.58 -0.49 5.75
C GLY A 202 -9.54 -1.06 7.18
N GLY A 203 -8.55 -0.64 7.96
CA GLY A 203 -8.42 -0.97 9.38
C GLY A 203 -9.65 -0.57 10.20
N CYS A 204 -10.07 0.70 10.14
CA CYS A 204 -11.26 1.20 10.85
C CYS A 204 -12.52 0.40 10.49
N SER A 205 -12.72 0.10 9.21
CA SER A 205 -13.86 -0.73 8.79
C SER A 205 -13.80 -2.13 9.39
N ALA A 206 -12.62 -2.75 9.45
CA ALA A 206 -12.47 -4.06 10.07
C ALA A 206 -12.71 -4.00 11.59
N ALA A 207 -12.14 -2.99 12.26
CA ALA A 207 -12.26 -2.80 13.71
C ALA A 207 -13.71 -2.56 14.14
N THR A 208 -14.44 -1.75 13.38
CA THR A 208 -15.87 -1.49 13.62
C THR A 208 -16.69 -2.79 13.58
N VAL A 209 -16.50 -3.60 12.54
CA VAL A 209 -17.25 -4.85 12.36
C VAL A 209 -16.80 -5.95 13.34
N ALA A 210 -15.54 -5.94 13.74
CA ALA A 210 -14.97 -6.88 14.70
C ALA A 210 -15.35 -6.55 16.17
N GLY A 211 -15.95 -5.38 16.43
CA GLY A 211 -16.28 -4.95 17.79
C GLY A 211 -15.08 -4.40 18.58
N GLU A 212 -14.13 -3.76 17.89
CA GLU A 212 -12.89 -3.19 18.45
C GLU A 212 -12.91 -1.64 18.39
N PRO A 213 -13.76 -0.97 19.19
CA PRO A 213 -14.03 0.47 19.06
C PRO A 213 -12.82 1.36 19.37
N ASP A 214 -11.97 0.97 20.32
CA ASP A 214 -10.80 1.78 20.70
C ASP A 214 -9.73 1.78 19.61
N LEU A 215 -9.53 0.63 18.95
CA LEU A 215 -8.66 0.55 17.79
C LEU A 215 -9.20 1.38 16.62
N CYS A 216 -10.52 1.35 16.38
CA CYS A 216 -11.16 2.17 15.37
C CYS A 216 -10.95 3.67 15.65
N LYS A 217 -11.16 4.12 16.90
CA LYS A 217 -10.92 5.50 17.32
C LYS A 217 -9.46 5.93 17.11
N GLN A 218 -8.50 5.05 17.43
CA GLN A 218 -7.08 5.33 17.24
C GLN A 218 -6.74 5.58 15.76
N TRP A 219 -7.19 4.70 14.87
CA TRP A 219 -6.94 4.84 13.44
C TRP A 219 -7.73 5.99 12.80
N GLN A 220 -8.94 6.27 13.29
CA GLN A 220 -9.73 7.44 12.88
C GLN A 220 -9.00 8.73 13.23
N ALA A 221 -8.48 8.86 14.46
CA ALA A 221 -7.73 10.05 14.87
C ALA A 221 -6.47 10.28 14.00
N GLN A 222 -5.77 9.21 13.61
CA GLN A 222 -4.66 9.31 12.66
C GLN A 222 -5.14 9.75 11.27
N MET A 223 -6.24 9.19 10.78
CA MET A 223 -6.81 9.57 9.48
C MET A 223 -7.23 11.04 9.45
N ASP A 224 -7.83 11.54 10.54
CA ASP A 224 -8.22 12.93 10.70
C ASP A 224 -7.00 13.87 10.74
N ALA A 225 -5.91 13.46 11.40
CA ALA A 225 -4.66 14.22 11.41
C ALA A 225 -4.08 14.37 10.00
N ILE A 226 -4.03 13.29 9.22
CA ILE A 226 -3.56 13.32 7.82
C ILE A 226 -4.50 14.17 6.96
N SER A 227 -5.81 14.00 7.10
CA SER A 227 -6.81 14.70 6.29
C SER A 227 -6.89 16.20 6.56
N LYS A 228 -6.45 16.67 7.72
CA LYS A 228 -6.31 18.12 7.99
C LYS A 228 -5.17 18.76 7.20
N VAL A 229 -4.16 17.97 6.83
CA VAL A 229 -3.02 18.43 6.03
C VAL A 229 -3.37 18.39 4.54
N LEU A 230 -4.03 17.32 4.08
CA LEU A 230 -4.39 17.06 2.68
C LEU A 230 -5.61 17.83 2.16
#